data_AF-A0A7X8XUE8-F1
#
_entry.id   AF-A0A7X8XUE8-F1
#
_cell.length_a   1.000
_cell.length_b   1.000
_cell.length_c   1.000
_cell.angle_alpha   90.00
_cell.angle_beta   90.00
_cell.angle_gamma   90.00
#
_symmetry.space_group_name_H-M   'P 1'
#
loop_
_entity.id
_entity.type
_entity.pdbx_description
1 polymer ?
#
loop_
_entity_poly.entity_id
_entity_poly.type
_entity_poly.pdbx_seq_one_letter_code
_entity_poly.pdbx_strand_id
1 'polypeptide(L)'
;MSEPVQVESGEMIQFMDSMILKLDITGKEVKGTFDWVVSETDRKEGTLVGTIENDLIKAIYSYSDHGLTVKEEKYIKIEDEYAYFRIGGKMRLKDGVYIYTSDNDLNYDFGSKIPRKY
;
A
#
# COMPACT_ATOMS: atom_id res chain seq x y z
N MET A 1 -8.99 1.53 20.86
CA MET A 1 -8.96 2.50 21.98
C MET A 1 -7.59 3.13 21.97
N SER A 2 -7.56 4.40 21.61
CA SER A 2 -6.48 5.35 21.89
C SER A 2 -6.63 5.80 23.35
N GLU A 3 -5.54 6.08 24.05
CA GLU A 3 -5.60 6.74 25.36
C GLU A 3 -5.37 8.27 25.24
N PRO A 4 -5.90 9.06 26.19
CA PRO A 4 -6.49 10.37 25.90
C PRO A 4 -5.52 11.55 26.08
N VAL A 5 -5.87 12.70 25.52
CA VAL A 5 -5.21 14.00 25.80
C VAL A 5 -6.21 14.97 26.42
N GLN A 6 -5.79 15.61 27.51
CA GLN A 6 -6.54 16.59 28.28
C GLN A 6 -6.34 17.99 27.66
N VAL A 7 -7.44 18.70 27.38
CA VAL A 7 -7.46 20.04 26.78
C VAL A 7 -7.70 21.11 27.83
N GLU A 8 -6.70 21.98 28.04
CA GLU A 8 -6.90 23.39 28.38
C GLU A 8 -5.97 24.23 27.49
N SER A 9 -6.57 25.02 26.59
CA SER A 9 -5.90 25.99 25.69
C SER A 9 -4.82 25.44 24.73
N GLY A 10 -5.27 24.88 23.60
CA GLY A 10 -4.45 24.60 22.42
C GLY A 10 -4.96 23.36 21.69
N GLU A 11 -5.86 23.55 20.72
CA GLU A 11 -6.38 22.44 19.90
C GLU A 11 -5.24 21.73 19.17
N MET A 12 -5.00 20.46 19.51
CA MET A 12 -4.18 19.54 18.71
C MET A 12 -5.12 18.55 18.03
N ILE A 13 -5.36 18.79 16.74
CA ILE A 13 -6.07 17.89 15.84
C ILE A 13 -5.01 17.11 15.05
N GLN A 14 -4.80 15.83 15.37
CA GLN A 14 -3.94 14.94 14.58
C GLN A 14 -4.82 14.08 13.66
N PHE A 15 -4.79 14.39 12.36
CA PHE A 15 -5.24 13.50 11.30
C PHE A 15 -4.11 13.36 10.29
N MET A 16 -3.67 12.14 10.00
CA MET A 16 -3.70 11.56 8.65
C MET A 16 -2.96 10.22 8.63
N ASP A 17 -3.71 9.14 8.37
CA ASP A 17 -3.19 8.01 7.62
C ASP A 17 -2.69 8.56 6.28
N SER A 18 -1.38 8.73 6.11
CA SER A 18 -0.82 9.19 4.85
C SER A 18 -0.32 7.99 4.06
N MET A 19 -0.93 7.77 2.91
CA MET A 19 -0.46 6.81 1.91
C MET A 19 0.20 7.57 0.78
N ILE A 20 1.51 7.41 0.63
CA ILE A 20 2.28 8.03 -0.46
C ILE A 20 2.78 6.90 -1.36
N LEU A 21 2.30 6.90 -2.60
CA LEU A 21 2.71 5.99 -3.64
C LEU A 21 3.49 6.76 -4.70
N LYS A 22 4.74 6.37 -4.93
CA LYS A 22 5.57 6.90 -6.02
C LYS A 22 5.87 5.78 -6.98
N LEU A 23 5.56 5.97 -8.26
CA LEU A 23 5.76 4.98 -9.32
C LEU A 23 6.58 5.58 -10.44
N ASP A 24 7.59 4.83 -10.87
CA ASP A 24 8.34 5.00 -12.10
C ASP A 24 7.92 3.85 -13.03
N ILE A 25 7.31 4.21 -14.16
CA ILE A 25 6.81 3.25 -15.14
C ILE A 25 7.57 3.49 -16.44
N THR A 26 8.41 2.53 -16.82
CA THR A 26 9.18 2.56 -18.06
C THR A 26 8.78 1.37 -18.92
N GLY A 27 7.99 1.64 -19.98
CA GLY A 27 7.39 0.58 -20.78
C GLY A 27 6.40 -0.26 -19.96
N LYS A 28 6.69 -1.55 -19.80
CA LYS A 28 5.89 -2.46 -18.96
C LYS A 28 6.45 -2.64 -17.55
N GLU A 29 7.66 -2.16 -17.29
CA GLU A 29 8.32 -2.30 -15.99
C GLU A 29 7.85 -1.21 -15.03
N VAL A 30 7.57 -1.61 -13.78
CA VAL A 30 7.17 -0.71 -12.70
C VAL A 30 8.16 -0.82 -11.56
N LYS A 31 8.69 0.32 -11.12
CA LYS A 31 9.44 0.46 -9.87
C LYS A 31 8.82 1.57 -9.04
N GLY A 32 8.92 1.50 -7.72
CA GLY A 32 8.33 2.54 -6.89
C GLY A 32 8.61 2.41 -5.42
N THR A 33 8.09 3.36 -4.67
CA THR A 33 8.03 3.31 -3.20
C THR A 33 6.59 3.44 -2.75
N PHE A 34 6.26 2.73 -1.68
CA PHE A 34 5.00 2.88 -0.99
C PHE A 34 5.26 3.09 0.49
N ASP A 35 4.84 4.26 0.94
CA ASP A 35 4.93 4.73 2.31
C ASP A 35 3.54 4.79 2.90
N TRP A 36 3.31 4.01 3.95
CA TRP A 36 2.10 4.10 4.76
C TRP A 36 2.46 4.57 6.16
N VAL A 37 2.04 5.79 6.48
CA VAL A 37 2.24 6.44 7.77
C VAL A 37 0.92 6.42 8.51
N VAL A 38 0.77 5.49 9.45
CA VAL A 38 -0.40 5.43 10.36
C VAL A 38 -0.16 6.35 11.57
N SER A 39 1.11 6.48 11.99
CA SER A 39 1.60 7.44 12.99
C SER A 39 3.11 7.67 12.81
N GLU A 40 3.70 8.70 13.43
CA GLU A 40 5.15 8.94 13.39
C GLU A 40 5.97 7.73 13.87
N THR A 41 5.38 6.87 14.70
CA THR A 41 6.00 5.68 15.29
C THR A 41 5.68 4.38 14.55
N ASP A 42 4.72 4.38 13.61
CA ASP A 42 4.30 3.19 12.85
C ASP A 42 4.22 3.52 11.36
N ARG A 43 5.41 3.73 10.77
CA ARG A 43 5.62 3.97 9.35
C ARG A 43 6.10 2.70 8.69
N LYS A 44 5.38 2.26 7.66
CA LYS A 44 5.81 1.19 6.76
C LYS A 44 6.32 1.83 5.47
N GLU A 45 7.64 1.85 5.32
CA GLU A 45 8.32 2.25 4.08
C GLU A 45 8.77 0.99 3.34
N GLY A 46 8.52 0.95 2.04
CA GLY A 46 8.96 -0.15 1.21
C GLY A 46 9.03 0.17 -0.27
N THR A 47 9.55 -0.78 -1.02
CA THR A 47 9.76 -0.69 -2.47
C THR A 47 8.82 -1.61 -3.22
N LEU A 48 8.35 -1.16 -4.38
CA LEU A 48 7.53 -1.92 -5.32
C LEU A 48 8.36 -2.23 -6.56
N VAL A 49 8.35 -3.50 -6.98
CA VAL A 49 8.92 -3.93 -8.27
C VAL A 49 7.93 -4.86 -8.96
N GLY A 50 7.57 -4.57 -10.20
CA GLY A 50 6.55 -5.33 -10.89
C GLY A 50 6.38 -4.93 -12.35
N THR A 51 5.20 -5.25 -12.88
CA THR A 51 4.81 -4.95 -14.26
C THR A 51 3.42 -4.36 -14.32
N ILE A 52 3.15 -3.60 -15.38
CA ILE A 52 1.82 -3.05 -15.68
C ILE A 52 1.25 -3.66 -16.97
N GLU A 53 -0.03 -4.01 -16.92
CA GLU A 53 -0.81 -4.45 -18.08
C GLU A 53 -2.28 -4.05 -17.89
N ASN A 54 -2.90 -3.44 -18.92
CA ASN A 54 -4.30 -2.97 -18.87
C ASN A 54 -4.60 -2.12 -17.63
N ASP A 55 -3.72 -1.15 -17.33
CA ASP A 55 -3.80 -0.25 -16.17
C ASP A 55 -3.82 -0.95 -14.80
N LEU A 56 -3.46 -2.23 -14.76
CA LEU A 56 -3.30 -3.02 -13.56
C LEU A 56 -1.81 -3.31 -13.34
N ILE A 57 -1.27 -2.77 -12.25
CA ILE A 57 0.06 -3.08 -11.78
C ILE A 57 -0.01 -4.32 -10.92
N LYS A 58 0.85 -5.28 -11.22
CA LYS A 58 1.15 -6.43 -10.36
C LYS A 58 2.60 -6.30 -9.90
N ALA A 59 2.81 -6.09 -8.60
CA ALA A 59 4.14 -5.82 -8.05
C ALA A 59 4.37 -6.58 -6.74
N ILE A 60 5.64 -6.82 -6.42
CA ILE A 60 6.06 -7.27 -5.10
C ILE A 60 6.46 -6.03 -4.29
N TYR A 61 5.76 -5.83 -3.19
CA TYR A 61 6.06 -4.85 -2.16
C TYR A 61 7.00 -5.46 -1.13
N SER A 62 8.17 -4.85 -0.94
CA SER A 62 9.15 -5.25 0.07
C SER A 62 9.30 -4.14 1.11
N TYR A 63 8.99 -4.43 2.37
CA TYR A 63 9.05 -3.47 3.48
C TYR A 63 9.65 -4.09 4.74
N SER A 64 10.10 -3.24 5.67
CA SER A 64 10.58 -3.68 6.98
C SER A 64 9.43 -3.68 7.98
N ASP A 65 9.26 -4.79 8.70
CA ASP A 65 8.32 -4.92 9.80
C ASP A 65 9.04 -5.57 10.98
N HIS A 66 9.15 -4.84 12.10
CA HIS A 66 9.87 -5.29 13.30
C HIS A 66 11.29 -5.85 13.04
N GLY A 67 12.02 -5.26 12.07
CA GLY A 67 13.37 -5.68 11.69
C GLY A 67 13.44 -6.87 10.74
N LEU A 68 12.30 -7.39 10.30
CA LEU A 68 12.19 -8.44 9.30
C LEU A 68 11.74 -7.85 7.96
N THR A 69 12.40 -8.28 6.88
CA THR A 69 11.94 -7.94 5.53
C THR A 69 10.74 -8.79 5.17
N VAL A 70 9.60 -8.16 4.98
CA VAL A 70 8.37 -8.78 4.50
C VAL A 70 8.21 -8.48 3.02
N LYS A 71 7.77 -9.49 2.25
CA LYS A 71 7.48 -9.35 0.82
C LYS A 71 6.05 -9.79 0.54
N GLU A 72 5.29 -8.94 -0.12
CA GLU A 72 3.88 -9.19 -0.43
C GLU A 72 3.55 -8.80 -1.87
N GLU A 73 2.74 -9.62 -2.53
CA GLU A 73 2.14 -9.27 -3.81
C GLU A 73 1.11 -8.16 -3.61
N LYS A 74 1.15 -7.13 -4.45
CA LYS A 74 0.19 -6.03 -4.50
C LYS A 74 -0.35 -5.90 -5.92
N TYR A 75 -1.65 -5.69 -6.00
CA TYR A 75 -2.34 -5.27 -7.22
C TYR A 75 -2.76 -3.81 -7.05
N ILE A 76 -2.36 -2.96 -8.00
CA ILE A 76 -2.66 -1.53 -7.98
C ILE A 76 -3.34 -1.19 -9.30
N LYS A 77 -4.61 -0.82 -9.25
CA LYS A 77 -5.35 -0.32 -10.41
C LYS A 77 -5.08 1.16 -10.57
N ILE A 78 -4.65 1.58 -11.75
CA ILE A 78 -4.44 2.99 -12.11
C ILE A 78 -5.68 3.49 -12.84
N GLU A 79 -6.26 4.59 -12.36
CA GLU A 79 -7.31 5.35 -13.04
C GLU A 79 -6.86 6.81 -13.19
N ASP A 80 -7.68 7.64 -13.84
CA ASP A 80 -7.32 9.02 -14.17
C ASP A 80 -6.93 9.85 -12.94
N GLU A 81 -7.76 9.82 -11.91
CA GLU A 81 -7.59 10.65 -10.70
C GLU A 81 -6.97 9.89 -9.52
N TYR A 82 -6.96 8.56 -9.55
CA TYR A 82 -6.62 7.75 -8.39
C TYR A 82 -5.90 6.45 -8.74
N ALA A 83 -5.10 5.98 -7.80
CA ALA A 83 -4.65 4.59 -7.75
C ALA A 83 -5.43 3.85 -6.65
N TYR A 84 -5.77 2.60 -6.91
CA TYR A 84 -6.49 1.75 -5.97
C TYR A 84 -5.70 0.49 -5.68
N PHE A 85 -5.42 0.24 -4.40
CA PHE A 85 -4.89 -1.06 -3.99
C PHE A 85 -6.01 -2.09 -3.89
N ARG A 86 -5.71 -3.32 -4.33
CA ARG A 86 -6.52 -4.48 -3.96
C ARG A 86 -6.49 -4.66 -2.45
N ILE A 87 -7.68 -4.75 -1.87
CA ILE A 87 -7.91 -5.06 -0.46
C ILE A 87 -8.66 -6.39 -0.36
N GLY A 88 -8.39 -7.16 0.70
CA GLY A 88 -8.98 -8.48 0.88
C GLY A 88 -8.37 -9.56 -0.03
N GLY A 89 -8.98 -10.74 0.00
CA GLY A 89 -8.46 -11.97 -0.60
C GLY A 89 -7.49 -12.72 0.32
N LYS A 90 -7.50 -14.05 0.23
CA LYS A 90 -6.59 -14.89 1.03
C LYS A 90 -5.20 -14.91 0.42
N MET A 91 -4.18 -14.70 1.25
CA MET A 91 -2.78 -14.82 0.86
C MET A 91 -2.15 -16.08 1.44
N ARG A 92 -1.10 -16.58 0.79
CA ARG A 92 -0.25 -17.67 1.27
C ARG A 92 1.21 -17.30 1.08
N LEU A 93 2.07 -17.77 1.97
CA LEU A 93 3.51 -17.67 1.78
C LEU A 93 3.96 -18.66 0.70
N LYS A 94 4.61 -18.16 -0.34
CA LYS A 94 5.25 -18.97 -1.38
C LYS A 94 6.61 -18.36 -1.70
N ASP A 95 7.67 -19.16 -1.62
CA ASP A 95 9.05 -18.73 -1.94
C ASP A 95 9.49 -17.45 -1.19
N GLY A 96 9.04 -17.29 0.06
CA GLY A 96 9.36 -16.12 0.89
C GLY A 96 8.55 -14.86 0.58
N VAL A 97 7.52 -14.96 -0.27
CA VAL A 97 6.62 -13.85 -0.64
C VAL A 97 5.18 -14.25 -0.33
N TYR A 98 4.44 -13.38 0.36
CA TYR A 98 3.00 -13.55 0.51
C TYR A 98 2.34 -13.23 -0.83
N ILE A 99 1.69 -14.22 -1.44
CA ILE A 99 1.00 -14.08 -2.73
C ILE A 99 -0.49 -14.38 -2.56
N TYR A 100 -1.33 -13.80 -3.41
CA TYR A 100 -2.76 -14.12 -3.39
C TYR A 100 -2.98 -15.58 -3.83
N THR A 101 -3.89 -16.26 -3.13
CA THR A 101 -4.21 -17.68 -3.39
C THR A 101 -5.06 -17.87 -4.64
N SER A 102 -5.80 -16.83 -5.05
CA SER A 102 -6.61 -16.80 -6.26
C SER A 102 -6.78 -15.37 -6.77
N ASP A 103 -6.70 -15.20 -8.08
CA ASP A 103 -7.05 -13.95 -8.77
C ASP A 103 -8.58 -13.77 -8.90
N ASN A 104 -9.36 -14.85 -8.71
CA ASN A 104 -10.83 -14.88 -8.74
C ASN A 104 -11.44 -15.01 -7.34
N ASP A 105 -10.72 -14.63 -6.29
CA ASP A 105 -11.30 -14.61 -4.94
C ASP A 105 -12.45 -13.59 -4.92
N LEU A 106 -13.69 -14.01 -4.66
CA LEU A 106 -14.85 -13.10 -4.65
C LEU A 106 -14.82 -12.12 -3.45
N ASN A 107 -13.82 -12.26 -2.56
CA ASN A 107 -13.64 -11.46 -1.36
C ASN A 107 -12.49 -10.45 -1.48
N TYR A 108 -12.29 -9.84 -2.66
CA TYR A 108 -11.44 -8.66 -2.80
C TYR A 108 -12.19 -7.51 -3.45
N ASP A 109 -11.71 -6.30 -3.19
CA ASP A 109 -12.17 -5.07 -3.81
C ASP A 109 -10.97 -4.15 -4.08
N PHE A 110 -11.16 -3.06 -4.83
CA PHE A 110 -10.21 -1.97 -5.03
C PHE A 110 -10.66 -0.75 -4.20
N GLY A 111 -10.54 -0.85 -2.87
CA GLY A 111 -11.10 0.15 -1.95
C GLY A 111 -10.11 1.17 -1.39
N SER A 112 -8.80 0.86 -1.34
CA SER A 112 -7.79 1.79 -0.80
C SER A 112 -7.36 2.79 -1.88
N LYS A 113 -8.04 3.94 -1.90
CA LYS A 113 -7.88 5.03 -2.87
C LYS A 113 -6.71 5.95 -2.50
N ILE A 114 -5.82 6.20 -3.44
CA ILE A 114 -4.74 7.19 -3.32
C ILE A 114 -4.92 8.24 -4.42
N PRO A 115 -5.10 9.54 -4.08
CA PRO A 115 -5.22 10.59 -5.08
C PRO A 115 -3.93 10.77 -5.86
N ARG A 116 -4.06 10.90 -7.18
CA ARG A 116 -2.95 11.27 -8.05
C ARG A 116 -2.63 12.74 -7.81
N LYS A 117 -1.45 13.01 -7.24
CA LYS A 117 -0.91 14.36 -7.13
C LYS A 117 0.16 14.53 -8.20
N TYR A 118 -0.01 15.53 -9.05
CA TYR A 118 0.97 15.97 -10.04
C TYR A 118 2.04 16.85 -9.39
#